data_AF-A0A2M7T7R9-F1
#
_entry.id   AF-A0A2M7T7R9-F1
#
_cell.length_a   1.000
_cell.length_b   1.000
_cell.length_c   1.000
_cell.angle_alpha   90.00
_cell.angle_beta   90.00
_cell.angle_gamma   90.00
#
_symmetry.space_group_name_H-M   'P 1'
#
loop_
_entity.id
_entity.type
_entity.pdbx_description
1 polymer ?
#
loop_
_entity_poly.entity_id
_entity_poly.type
_entity_poly.pdbx_seq_one_letter_code
_entity_poly.pdbx_strand_id
1 'polypeptide(L)'
;MLFALGFYTLQALHYYSPYFSIFAVIAYGLGISVSADFVCERLKSTRASFMGRNLLTAIGAVAAIVVMVFTIKDTPPTASNANLAGLAQYMRTSTDVPGDFYDYAKKPSYSVMCSWADACKLQYLSQRAMVSSANQEIGIKGIIASERFYQATSEDEALAMLRSLDVKYVVAGGRLTVWHGDISKIGISGANPDKTVRVLKGDELPANKVGQLMAARMVWSSARLASSGVTSPLHHFRLLYISYYDSEKPPLLLYEIVKGARVVVKAKPNSPVAISTNISFNTRRFTAWHDSGTTNEHGVFSTIVPSSSSLVFQLNR
;
A
#
# COMPACT_ATOMS: atom_id res chain seq x y z
N MET A 1 16.07 -6.78 -24.76
CA MET A 1 16.26 -7.75 -23.66
C MET A 1 17.23 -7.23 -22.59
N LEU A 2 18.43 -6.75 -22.96
CA LEU A 2 19.40 -6.15 -22.01
C LEU A 2 18.92 -4.87 -21.28
N PHE A 3 18.14 -4.00 -21.95
CA PHE A 3 17.57 -2.80 -21.32
C PHE A 3 16.47 -3.08 -20.29
N ALA A 4 15.72 -4.19 -20.46
CA ALA A 4 14.68 -4.59 -19.52
C ALA A 4 15.29 -5.23 -18.26
N LEU A 5 16.39 -5.98 -18.40
CA LEU A 5 17.13 -6.51 -17.26
C LEU A 5 17.71 -5.37 -16.41
N GLY A 6 18.27 -4.33 -17.03
CA GLY A 6 18.87 -3.18 -16.32
C GLY A 6 17.89 -2.37 -15.47
N PHE A 7 16.64 -2.24 -15.90
CA PHE A 7 15.61 -1.50 -15.15
C PHE A 7 15.11 -2.28 -13.92
N TYR A 8 15.00 -3.62 -14.05
CA TYR A 8 14.63 -4.49 -12.94
C TYR A 8 15.79 -4.72 -11.94
N THR A 9 17.04 -4.78 -12.40
CA THR A 9 18.20 -4.84 -11.48
C THR A 9 18.41 -3.53 -10.73
N LEU A 10 18.19 -2.36 -11.33
CA LEU A 10 18.30 -1.08 -10.63
C LEU A 10 17.22 -0.89 -9.56
N GLN A 11 15.98 -1.34 -9.80
CA GLN A 11 14.96 -1.37 -8.75
C GLN A 11 15.26 -2.44 -7.69
N ALA A 12 15.78 -3.62 -8.06
CA ALA A 12 16.17 -4.63 -7.07
C ALA A 12 17.37 -4.17 -6.19
N LEU A 13 18.34 -3.46 -6.78
CA LEU A 13 19.51 -2.85 -6.13
C LEU A 13 19.14 -1.79 -5.09
N HIS A 14 18.04 -1.08 -5.31
CA HIS A 14 17.57 -0.02 -4.41
C HIS A 14 16.75 -0.55 -3.22
N TYR A 15 16.38 -1.84 -3.22
CA TYR A 15 15.38 -2.40 -2.29
C TYR A 15 15.80 -3.67 -1.55
N TYR A 16 16.70 -4.50 -2.08
CA TYR A 16 17.17 -5.70 -1.37
C TYR A 16 18.54 -5.46 -0.75
N SER A 17 18.59 -5.54 0.59
CA SER A 17 19.74 -5.79 1.48
C SER A 17 21.12 -5.19 1.10
N PRO A 18 21.85 -4.56 2.04
CA PRO A 18 23.22 -4.08 1.79
C PRO A 18 24.20 -5.16 1.28
N TYR A 19 23.86 -6.45 1.40
CA TYR A 19 24.64 -7.56 0.85
C TYR A 19 24.34 -7.90 -0.61
N PHE A 20 23.13 -7.63 -1.12
CA PHE A 20 22.78 -7.88 -2.52
C PHE A 20 23.40 -6.82 -3.44
N SER A 21 23.51 -5.57 -2.97
CA SER A 21 24.28 -4.53 -3.66
C SER A 21 25.77 -4.87 -3.73
N ILE A 22 26.35 -5.48 -2.68
CA ILE A 22 27.73 -6.00 -2.72
C ILE A 22 27.86 -7.12 -3.77
N PHE A 23 26.94 -8.10 -3.79
CA PHE A 23 26.98 -9.18 -4.78
C PHE A 23 26.82 -8.67 -6.22
N ALA A 24 25.92 -7.71 -6.44
CA ALA A 24 25.75 -7.09 -7.74
C ALA A 24 27.00 -6.28 -8.13
N VAL A 25 27.59 -5.52 -7.22
CA VAL A 25 28.86 -4.78 -7.47
C VAL A 25 30.00 -5.75 -7.77
N ILE A 26 30.10 -6.88 -7.07
CA ILE A 26 31.11 -7.92 -7.36
C ILE A 26 30.84 -8.57 -8.72
N ALA A 27 29.59 -8.93 -9.03
CA ALA A 27 29.24 -9.55 -10.30
C ALA A 27 29.43 -8.60 -11.50
N TYR A 28 29.06 -7.32 -11.36
CA TYR A 28 29.33 -6.30 -12.37
C TYR A 28 30.83 -6.00 -12.47
N GLY A 29 31.55 -5.94 -11.34
CA GLY A 29 33.00 -5.77 -11.32
C GLY A 29 33.72 -6.90 -12.04
N LEU A 30 33.38 -8.15 -11.76
CA LEU A 30 33.91 -9.34 -12.44
C LEU A 30 33.53 -9.35 -13.93
N GLY A 31 32.28 -9.01 -14.26
CA GLY A 31 31.83 -8.90 -15.65
C GLY A 31 32.59 -7.83 -16.44
N ILE A 32 32.89 -6.69 -15.82
CA ILE A 32 33.71 -5.63 -16.39
C ILE A 32 35.16 -6.08 -16.53
N SER A 33 35.75 -6.75 -15.53
CA SER A 33 37.12 -7.27 -15.60
C SER A 33 37.29 -8.30 -16.71
N VAL A 34 36.36 -9.26 -16.85
CA VAL A 34 36.38 -10.26 -17.92
C VAL A 34 36.20 -9.60 -19.30
N SER A 35 35.32 -8.60 -19.40
CA SER A 35 35.12 -7.85 -20.64
C SER A 35 36.35 -7.00 -20.99
N ALA A 36 37.00 -6.40 -19.99
CA ALA A 36 38.22 -5.61 -20.15
C ALA A 36 39.40 -6.49 -20.56
N ASP A 37 39.57 -7.68 -19.97
CA ASP A 37 40.58 -8.66 -20.38
C ASP A 37 40.33 -9.16 -21.80
N PHE A 38 39.08 -9.49 -22.15
CA PHE A 38 38.72 -9.91 -23.51
C PHE A 38 39.01 -8.81 -24.55
N VAL A 39 38.70 -7.55 -24.22
CA VAL A 39 39.00 -6.39 -25.07
C VAL A 39 40.52 -6.16 -25.14
N CYS A 40 41.25 -6.29 -24.03
CA CYS A 40 42.71 -6.16 -23.98
C CYS A 40 43.43 -7.27 -24.77
N GLU A 41 42.94 -8.51 -24.75
CA GLU A 41 43.45 -9.59 -25.61
C GLU A 41 43.21 -9.30 -27.10
N ARG A 42 41.99 -8.85 -27.45
CA ARG A 42 41.64 -8.40 -28.81
C ARG A 42 42.44 -7.17 -29.28
N LEU A 43 42.85 -6.31 -28.35
CA LEU A 43 43.68 -5.14 -28.64
C LEU A 43 45.17 -5.50 -28.73
N LYS A 44 45.65 -6.47 -27.96
CA LYS A 44 47.02 -7.02 -28.10
C LYS A 44 47.24 -7.67 -29.46
N SER A 45 46.21 -8.28 -30.05
CA SER A 45 46.29 -8.85 -31.39
C SER A 45 46.30 -7.80 -32.52
N THR A 46 46.10 -6.51 -32.21
CA THR A 46 45.94 -5.45 -33.22
C THR A 46 46.86 -4.27 -32.90
N ARG A 47 48.13 -4.36 -33.33
CA ARG A 47 49.16 -3.35 -33.02
C ARG A 47 48.87 -1.97 -33.65
N ALA A 48 48.89 -0.95 -32.78
CA ALA A 48 49.60 0.33 -32.91
C ALA A 48 48.98 1.57 -33.60
N SER A 49 47.70 1.64 -33.99
CA SER A 49 47.10 2.94 -34.37
C SER A 49 45.74 3.26 -33.75
N PHE A 50 45.12 2.30 -33.07
CA PHE A 50 43.77 2.43 -32.50
C PHE A 50 43.74 2.74 -30.99
N MET A 51 44.89 3.12 -30.42
CA MET A 51 45.11 3.15 -28.97
C MET A 51 44.60 4.44 -28.29
N GLY A 52 44.41 5.53 -29.03
CA GLY A 52 43.99 6.82 -28.44
C GLY A 52 42.49 6.87 -28.08
N ARG A 53 41.61 6.46 -29.00
CA ARG A 53 40.15 6.61 -28.84
C ARG A 53 39.53 5.56 -27.91
N ASN A 54 39.95 4.29 -28.02
CA ASN A 54 39.35 3.21 -27.26
C ASN A 54 39.73 3.23 -25.77
N LEU A 55 40.96 3.68 -25.46
CA LEU A 55 41.41 3.87 -24.08
C LEU A 55 40.66 5.02 -23.41
N LEU A 56 40.44 6.13 -24.12
CA LEU A 56 39.64 7.25 -23.64
C LEU A 56 38.18 6.86 -23.37
N THR A 57 37.56 6.04 -24.23
CA THR A 57 36.20 5.54 -23.99
C THR A 57 36.13 4.57 -22.80
N ALA A 58 37.13 3.71 -22.62
CA ALA A 58 37.17 2.78 -21.48
C ALA A 58 37.36 3.52 -20.16
N ILE A 59 38.27 4.50 -20.12
CA ILE A 59 38.47 5.37 -18.94
C ILE A 59 37.20 6.19 -18.67
N GLY A 60 36.56 6.72 -19.71
CA GLY A 60 35.29 7.43 -19.57
C GLY A 60 34.16 6.56 -19.01
N ALA A 61 34.07 5.30 -19.44
CA ALA A 61 33.08 4.35 -18.91
C ALA A 61 33.34 3.98 -17.45
N VAL A 62 34.60 3.72 -17.08
CA VAL A 62 34.98 3.43 -15.69
C VAL A 62 34.73 4.65 -14.80
N ALA A 63 35.10 5.85 -15.25
CA ALA A 63 34.84 7.09 -14.51
C ALA A 63 33.33 7.34 -14.35
N ALA A 64 32.51 7.09 -15.39
CA ALA A 64 31.06 7.20 -15.30
C ALA A 64 30.47 6.19 -14.30
N ILE A 65 30.98 4.95 -14.26
CA ILE A 65 30.57 3.92 -13.30
C ILE A 65 30.97 4.31 -11.88
N VAL A 66 32.20 4.80 -11.67
CA VAL A 66 32.67 5.26 -10.36
C VAL A 66 31.83 6.44 -9.89
N VAL A 67 31.56 7.43 -10.74
CA VAL A 67 30.68 8.57 -10.42
C VAL A 67 29.27 8.07 -10.08
N MET A 68 28.72 7.13 -10.85
CA MET A 68 27.38 6.56 -10.59
C MET A 68 27.33 5.78 -9.27
N VAL A 69 28.37 5.00 -8.93
CA VAL A 69 28.46 4.26 -7.66
C VAL A 69 28.64 5.20 -6.46
N PHE A 70 29.45 6.25 -6.59
CA PHE A 70 29.65 7.23 -5.51
C PHE A 70 28.43 8.13 -5.29
N THR A 71 27.75 8.55 -6.36
CA THR A 71 26.48 9.32 -6.25
C THR A 71 25.36 8.51 -5.59
N ILE A 72 25.33 7.19 -5.76
CA ILE A 72 24.39 6.32 -5.04
C ILE A 72 24.76 6.19 -3.56
N LYS A 73 26.05 6.24 -3.21
CA LYS A 73 26.54 6.12 -1.83
C LYS A 73 26.18 7.32 -0.95
N ASP A 74 26.11 8.51 -1.55
CA ASP A 74 25.89 9.78 -0.84
C ASP A 74 24.50 10.37 -1.06
N THR A 75 23.59 9.67 -1.75
CA THR A 75 22.18 10.03 -1.70
C THR A 75 21.64 9.51 -0.36
N PRO A 76 21.41 10.36 0.65
CA PRO A 76 20.74 9.88 1.87
C PRO A 76 19.43 9.22 1.44
N PRO A 77 19.05 8.08 2.02
CA PRO A 77 17.76 7.45 1.70
C PRO A 77 16.71 8.55 1.79
N THR A 78 16.04 8.82 0.66
CA THR A 78 15.13 9.95 0.48
C THR A 78 14.30 10.06 1.76
N ALA A 79 14.46 11.18 2.49
CA ALA A 79 13.96 11.34 3.86
C ALA A 79 12.63 10.60 4.01
N SER A 80 12.66 9.48 4.73
CA SER A 80 11.53 8.54 4.73
C SER A 80 10.27 9.34 5.04
N ASN A 81 9.22 9.20 4.22
CA ASN A 81 7.97 9.91 4.42
C ASN A 81 7.58 9.79 5.91
N ALA A 82 7.63 10.89 6.66
CA ALA A 82 7.46 10.88 8.11
C ALA A 82 6.12 10.26 8.53
N ASN A 83 5.10 10.40 7.68
CA ASN A 83 3.80 9.76 7.86
C ASN A 83 3.89 8.23 7.78
N LEU A 84 4.64 7.71 6.80
CA LEU A 84 4.87 6.28 6.63
C LEU A 84 5.69 5.72 7.80
N ALA A 85 6.74 6.43 8.22
CA ALA A 85 7.59 6.03 9.34
C ALA A 85 6.81 6.01 10.66
N GLY A 86 6.01 7.06 10.94
CA GLY A 86 5.16 7.13 12.12
C GLY A 86 4.09 6.05 12.15
N LEU A 87 3.43 5.80 11.02
CA LEU A 87 2.48 4.69 10.87
C LEU A 87 3.16 3.34 11.11
N ALA A 88 4.30 3.09 10.46
CA ALA A 88 5.01 1.83 10.58
C ALA A 88 5.47 1.57 12.02
N GLN A 89 5.96 2.60 12.70
CA GLN A 89 6.34 2.51 14.11
C GLN A 89 5.12 2.19 14.99
N TYR A 90 3.99 2.87 14.77
CA TYR A 90 2.75 2.57 15.51
C TYR A 90 2.31 1.11 15.28
N MET A 91 2.28 0.65 14.04
CA MET A 91 1.94 -0.74 13.71
C MET A 91 2.88 -1.72 14.43
N ARG A 92 4.18 -1.44 14.41
CA ARG A 92 5.19 -2.31 15.03
C ARG A 92 4.98 -2.50 16.52
N THR A 93 4.61 -1.43 17.24
CA THR A 93 4.50 -1.43 18.71
C THR A 93 3.08 -1.67 19.24
N SER A 94 2.05 -1.45 18.42
CA SER A 94 0.65 -1.41 18.86
C SER A 94 -0.23 -2.48 18.21
N THR A 95 0.32 -3.35 17.38
CA THR A 95 -0.40 -4.50 16.79
C THR A 95 0.33 -5.80 17.07
N ASP A 96 -0.36 -6.93 17.06
CA ASP A 96 0.25 -8.24 17.28
C ASP A 96 1.22 -8.59 16.14
N VAL A 97 2.22 -9.43 16.37
CA VAL A 97 3.09 -9.93 15.28
C VAL A 97 2.36 -11.05 14.52
N PRO A 98 2.31 -11.05 13.18
CA PRO A 98 1.55 -12.03 12.39
C PRO A 98 2.25 -13.41 12.27
N GLY A 99 3.08 -13.78 13.25
CA GLY A 99 4.03 -14.88 13.15
C GLY A 99 5.30 -14.52 12.38
N ASP A 100 6.05 -15.54 11.95
CA ASP A 100 7.27 -15.37 11.16
C ASP A 100 6.92 -15.17 9.68
N PHE A 101 6.73 -13.92 9.28
CA PHE A 101 6.43 -13.54 7.90
C PHE A 101 7.67 -13.51 6.99
N TYR A 102 8.85 -13.90 7.49
CA TYR A 102 10.05 -14.13 6.68
C TYR A 102 10.18 -15.60 6.25
N ASP A 103 9.46 -16.51 6.91
CA ASP A 103 9.37 -17.92 6.53
C ASP A 103 8.42 -18.08 5.34
N TYR A 104 8.98 -18.16 4.12
CA TYR A 104 8.22 -18.31 2.88
C TYR A 104 7.38 -19.60 2.83
N ALA A 105 7.68 -20.59 3.68
CA ALA A 105 6.93 -21.84 3.75
C ALA A 105 5.68 -21.73 4.63
N LYS A 106 5.53 -20.65 5.41
CA LYS A 106 4.41 -20.45 6.32
C LYS A 106 3.61 -19.21 5.96
N LYS A 107 2.30 -19.40 5.88
CA LYS A 107 1.36 -18.28 5.73
C LYS A 107 1.30 -17.49 7.05
N PRO A 108 1.37 -16.15 7.02
CA PRO A 108 1.23 -15.33 8.22
C PRO A 108 -0.17 -15.51 8.83
N SER A 109 -0.29 -15.34 10.15
CA SER A 109 -1.58 -15.49 10.86
C SER A 109 -2.59 -14.40 10.49
N TYR A 110 -2.11 -13.28 9.97
CA TYR A 110 -2.91 -12.25 9.31
C TYR A 110 -2.04 -11.41 8.37
N SER A 111 -2.68 -10.67 7.48
CA SER A 111 -2.01 -9.68 6.62
C SER A 111 -2.60 -8.28 6.76
N VAL A 112 -1.89 -7.30 6.21
CA VAL A 112 -2.31 -5.90 6.12
C VAL A 112 -2.60 -5.54 4.68
N MET A 113 -3.79 -5.01 4.42
CA MET A 113 -4.15 -4.45 3.11
C MET A 113 -3.59 -3.04 2.99
N CYS A 114 -2.78 -2.79 1.98
CA CYS A 114 -2.24 -1.48 1.66
C CYS A 114 -1.99 -1.34 0.16
N SER A 115 -1.89 -0.10 -0.33
CA SER A 115 -1.45 0.15 -1.71
C SER A 115 -0.10 -0.52 -1.96
N TRP A 116 0.06 -1.14 -3.13
CA TRP A 116 1.32 -1.77 -3.52
C TRP A 116 2.51 -0.80 -3.40
N ALA A 117 2.32 0.47 -3.74
CA ALA A 117 3.38 1.47 -3.68
C ALA A 117 4.05 1.61 -2.29
N ASP A 118 3.30 1.32 -1.23
CA ASP A 118 3.77 1.41 0.16
C ASP A 118 4.05 0.05 0.80
N ALA A 119 3.58 -1.06 0.21
CA ALA A 119 3.61 -2.38 0.81
C ALA A 119 5.01 -2.84 1.23
N CYS A 120 5.99 -2.80 0.32
CA CYS A 120 7.36 -3.24 0.65
C CYS A 120 7.99 -2.40 1.76
N LYS A 121 7.76 -1.08 1.75
CA LYS A 121 8.29 -0.16 2.76
C LYS A 121 7.62 -0.37 4.12
N LEU A 122 6.30 -0.50 4.14
CA LEU A 122 5.55 -0.79 5.35
C LEU A 122 5.94 -2.14 5.93
N GLN A 123 6.07 -3.19 5.11
CA GLN A 123 6.52 -4.50 5.59
C GLN A 123 7.89 -4.40 6.26
N TYR A 124 8.85 -3.76 5.61
CA TYR A 124 10.20 -3.62 6.14
C TYR A 124 10.21 -2.86 7.48
N LEU A 125 9.53 -1.71 7.54
CA LEU A 125 9.56 -0.84 8.71
C LEU A 125 8.70 -1.37 9.87
N SER A 126 7.47 -1.79 9.57
CA SER A 126 6.49 -2.22 10.59
C SER A 126 6.68 -3.67 11.03
N GLN A 127 7.41 -4.47 10.24
CA GLN A 127 7.52 -5.92 10.42
C GLN A 127 6.14 -6.59 10.47
N ARG A 128 5.31 -6.30 9.46
CA ARG A 128 3.98 -6.93 9.28
C ARG A 128 3.87 -7.46 7.86
N ALA A 129 3.18 -8.58 7.70
CA ALA A 129 2.88 -9.12 6.38
C ALA A 129 1.90 -8.20 5.65
N MET A 130 2.16 -7.91 4.37
CA MET A 130 1.25 -7.15 3.52
C MET A 130 0.66 -8.06 2.45
N VAL A 131 -0.54 -7.72 1.97
CA VAL A 131 -1.19 -8.46 0.88
C VAL A 131 -0.37 -8.39 -0.42
N SER A 132 0.14 -7.21 -0.75
CA SER A 132 0.76 -6.88 -2.03
C SER A 132 2.30 -7.00 -2.06
N SER A 133 2.90 -7.68 -1.07
CA SER A 133 4.37 -7.80 -0.90
C SER A 133 4.91 -9.24 -1.00
N ALA A 134 4.14 -10.16 -1.61
CA ALA A 134 4.45 -11.59 -1.75
C ALA A 134 4.30 -12.46 -0.49
N ASN A 135 3.93 -11.90 0.66
CA ASN A 135 3.75 -12.68 1.90
C ASN A 135 2.39 -13.39 1.99
N GLN A 136 1.34 -12.80 1.42
CA GLN A 136 -0.02 -13.36 1.40
C GLN A 136 -0.41 -13.79 -0.01
N GLU A 137 -0.18 -12.90 -0.98
CA GLU A 137 -0.42 -13.14 -2.40
C GLU A 137 0.86 -12.86 -3.18
N ILE A 138 1.24 -13.78 -4.06
CA ILE A 138 2.50 -13.71 -4.81
C ILE A 138 2.29 -12.90 -6.09
N GLY A 139 3.22 -11.98 -6.33
CA GLY A 139 3.30 -11.22 -7.58
C GLY A 139 2.04 -10.40 -7.85
N ILE A 140 1.49 -10.52 -9.06
CA ILE A 140 0.41 -9.66 -9.55
C ILE A 140 -0.91 -9.81 -8.79
N LYS A 141 -1.13 -10.95 -8.12
CA LYS A 141 -2.38 -11.23 -7.40
C LYS A 141 -2.60 -10.29 -6.22
N GLY A 142 -1.56 -10.01 -5.43
CA GLY A 142 -1.67 -9.12 -4.27
C GLY A 142 -1.94 -7.68 -4.68
N ILE A 143 -1.45 -7.29 -5.85
CA ILE A 143 -1.66 -5.97 -6.45
C ILE A 143 -3.10 -5.85 -6.91
N ILE A 144 -3.57 -6.83 -7.69
CA ILE A 144 -4.96 -6.92 -8.13
C ILE A 144 -5.91 -6.88 -6.91
N ALA A 145 -5.61 -7.63 -5.86
CA ALA A 145 -6.41 -7.65 -4.63
C ALA A 145 -6.47 -6.28 -3.96
N SER A 146 -5.32 -5.63 -3.79
CA SER A 146 -5.24 -4.26 -3.27
C SER A 146 -6.09 -3.29 -4.08
N GLU A 147 -5.93 -3.28 -5.39
CA GLU A 147 -6.68 -2.36 -6.25
C GLU A 147 -8.18 -2.63 -6.25
N ARG A 148 -8.60 -3.90 -6.34
CA ARG A 148 -10.02 -4.28 -6.27
C ARG A 148 -10.63 -3.87 -4.93
N PHE A 149 -9.91 -4.05 -3.83
CA PHE A 149 -10.37 -3.63 -2.52
C PHE A 149 -10.63 -2.12 -2.49
N TYR A 150 -9.67 -1.30 -2.94
CA TYR A 150 -9.82 0.16 -2.93
C TYR A 150 -10.89 0.67 -3.89
N GLN A 151 -11.19 -0.08 -4.95
CA GLN A 151 -12.25 0.22 -5.92
C GLN A 151 -13.62 -0.36 -5.55
N ALA A 152 -13.72 -1.22 -4.54
CA ALA A 152 -15.00 -1.77 -4.13
C ALA A 152 -15.94 -0.64 -3.73
N THR A 153 -17.20 -0.71 -4.17
CA THR A 153 -18.24 0.29 -3.83
C THR A 153 -19.11 -0.16 -2.67
N SER A 154 -19.02 -1.44 -2.29
CA SER A 154 -19.75 -2.02 -1.17
C SER A 154 -18.79 -2.42 -0.05
N GLU A 155 -19.20 -2.15 1.19
CA GLU A 155 -18.47 -2.62 2.37
C GLU A 155 -18.50 -4.16 2.49
N ASP A 156 -19.61 -4.81 2.11
CA ASP A 156 -19.73 -6.27 2.18
C ASP A 156 -18.80 -6.98 1.21
N GLU A 157 -18.70 -6.47 -0.03
CA GLU A 157 -17.76 -6.97 -1.04
C GLU A 157 -16.30 -6.81 -0.55
N ALA A 158 -15.97 -5.63 -0.02
CA ALA A 158 -14.66 -5.35 0.52
C ALA A 158 -14.32 -6.31 1.69
N LEU A 159 -15.26 -6.54 2.61
CA LEU A 159 -15.08 -7.45 3.74
C LEU A 159 -14.93 -8.90 3.31
N ALA A 160 -15.69 -9.36 2.31
CA ALA A 160 -15.56 -10.73 1.79
C ALA A 160 -14.15 -10.96 1.24
N MET A 161 -13.61 -10.00 0.48
CA MET A 161 -12.24 -10.05 -0.04
C MET A 161 -11.21 -10.05 1.09
N LEU A 162 -11.31 -9.12 2.04
CA LEU A 162 -10.40 -9.02 3.17
C LEU A 162 -10.38 -10.30 4.01
N ARG A 163 -11.54 -10.93 4.25
CA ARG A 163 -11.64 -12.23 4.94
C ARG A 163 -10.97 -13.35 4.18
N SER A 164 -11.14 -13.42 2.85
CA SER A 164 -10.49 -14.45 2.03
C SER A 164 -8.96 -14.36 2.04
N LEU A 165 -8.43 -13.18 2.38
CA LEU A 165 -7.00 -12.86 2.44
C LEU A 165 -6.48 -12.75 3.88
N ASP A 166 -7.25 -13.20 4.87
CA ASP A 166 -6.90 -13.13 6.30
C ASP A 166 -6.39 -11.74 6.72
N VAL A 167 -7.00 -10.68 6.18
CA VAL A 167 -6.60 -9.31 6.49
C VAL A 167 -7.18 -8.92 7.85
N LYS A 168 -6.33 -8.39 8.72
CA LYS A 168 -6.74 -7.81 10.03
C LYS A 168 -6.75 -6.29 10.02
N TYR A 169 -5.84 -5.68 9.25
CA TYR A 169 -5.70 -4.23 9.20
C TYR A 169 -5.70 -3.71 7.77
N VAL A 170 -6.18 -2.48 7.58
CA VAL A 170 -6.15 -1.77 6.30
C VAL A 170 -5.45 -0.44 6.48
N VAL A 171 -4.51 -0.12 5.61
CA VAL A 171 -3.92 1.20 5.50
C VAL A 171 -4.63 1.95 4.37
N ALA A 172 -5.08 3.17 4.62
CA ALA A 172 -5.56 4.08 3.58
C ALA A 172 -4.70 5.34 3.55
N GLY A 173 -4.55 5.97 2.40
CA GLY A 173 -3.84 7.24 2.25
C GLY A 173 -4.69 8.23 1.48
N GLY A 174 -4.54 9.53 1.75
CA GLY A 174 -5.43 10.53 1.15
C GLY A 174 -5.22 10.84 -0.34
N ARG A 175 -4.49 9.99 -1.08
CA ARG A 175 -4.61 9.94 -2.54
C ARG A 175 -5.24 8.61 -2.92
N LEU A 176 -6.30 8.69 -3.72
CA LEU A 176 -6.84 7.55 -4.46
C LEU A 176 -5.73 7.06 -5.41
N THR A 177 -4.89 6.16 -4.91
CA THR A 177 -3.86 5.50 -5.72
C THR A 177 -4.49 4.29 -6.37
N VAL A 178 -5.47 4.55 -7.22
CA VAL A 178 -5.93 3.55 -8.16
C VAL A 178 -4.89 3.46 -9.28
N TRP A 179 -4.45 2.26 -9.58
CA TRP A 179 -3.51 1.99 -10.66
C TRP A 179 -4.01 2.58 -12.00
N HIS A 180 -3.17 3.34 -12.72
CA HIS A 180 -3.53 3.99 -14.00
C HIS A 180 -3.11 3.20 -15.25
N GLY A 181 -2.72 1.93 -15.09
CA GLY A 181 -2.22 1.09 -16.18
C GLY A 181 -3.10 -0.11 -16.50
N ASP A 182 -2.69 -0.88 -17.52
CA ASP A 182 -3.30 -2.17 -17.83
C ASP A 182 -2.59 -3.27 -17.00
N ILE A 183 -3.27 -3.78 -15.97
CA ILE A 183 -2.71 -4.77 -15.05
C ILE A 183 -2.37 -6.10 -15.75
N SER A 184 -2.97 -6.38 -16.92
CA SER A 184 -2.62 -7.54 -17.75
C SER A 184 -1.22 -7.45 -18.36
N LYS A 185 -0.63 -6.25 -18.39
CA LYS A 185 0.72 -5.97 -18.92
C LYS A 185 1.80 -5.99 -17.83
N ILE A 186 1.44 -6.21 -16.57
CA ILE A 186 2.41 -6.29 -15.48
C ILE A 186 2.94 -7.72 -15.36
N GLY A 187 4.26 -7.86 -15.40
CA GLY A 187 4.96 -9.15 -15.30
C GLY A 187 5.33 -9.74 -16.67
N ILE A 188 5.80 -10.99 -16.65
CA ILE A 188 6.16 -11.74 -17.86
C ILE A 188 4.85 -12.15 -18.57
N SER A 189 4.83 -12.19 -19.91
CA SER A 189 3.68 -12.69 -20.67
C SER A 189 3.25 -14.07 -20.15
N GLY A 190 2.04 -14.16 -19.57
CA GLY A 190 1.52 -15.38 -18.93
C GLY A 190 1.58 -15.42 -17.40
N ALA A 191 2.24 -14.44 -16.75
CA ALA A 191 2.31 -14.36 -15.28
C ALA A 191 1.02 -13.84 -14.62
N ASN A 192 0.12 -13.24 -15.40
CA ASN A 192 -1.23 -12.93 -14.96
C ASN A 192 -2.17 -14.08 -15.38
N PRO A 193 -2.57 -14.98 -14.44
CA PRO A 193 -3.43 -16.11 -14.75
C PRO A 193 -4.85 -15.69 -15.16
N ASP A 194 -5.20 -14.42 -14.94
CA ASP A 194 -6.54 -13.91 -15.10
C ASP A 194 -6.50 -12.61 -15.94
N LYS A 195 -6.25 -12.77 -17.24
CA LYS A 195 -6.22 -11.67 -18.22
C LYS A 195 -7.54 -10.89 -18.29
N THR A 196 -8.61 -11.45 -17.74
CA THR A 196 -9.95 -10.88 -17.62
C THR A 196 -10.13 -9.97 -16.42
N VAL A 197 -9.21 -9.98 -15.44
CA VAL A 197 -9.31 -9.12 -14.27
C VAL A 197 -8.85 -7.71 -14.63
N ARG A 198 -9.83 -6.91 -15.01
CA ARG A 198 -9.65 -5.48 -15.21
C ARG A 198 -9.84 -4.75 -13.89
N VAL A 199 -8.76 -4.12 -13.45
CA VAL A 199 -8.79 -3.03 -12.48
C VAL A 199 -9.02 -1.75 -13.28
N LEU A 200 -10.02 -0.95 -12.92
CA LEU A 200 -10.29 0.30 -13.65
C LEU A 200 -9.17 1.29 -13.39
N LYS A 201 -8.76 2.02 -14.42
CA LYS A 201 -7.85 3.15 -14.24
C LYS A 201 -8.57 4.31 -13.56
N GLY A 202 -7.81 5.21 -12.93
CA GLY A 202 -8.36 6.37 -12.24
C GLY A 202 -9.29 7.23 -13.11
N ASP A 203 -8.96 7.39 -14.39
CA ASP A 203 -9.71 8.13 -15.41
C ASP A 203 -10.90 7.34 -16.00
N GLU A 204 -10.94 6.02 -15.80
CA GLU A 204 -12.05 5.15 -16.19
C GLU A 204 -13.13 5.05 -15.11
N LEU A 205 -12.84 5.54 -13.90
CA LEU A 205 -13.80 5.54 -12.80
C LEU A 205 -14.85 6.65 -13.02
N PRO A 206 -16.15 6.31 -13.08
CA PRO A 206 -17.20 7.32 -13.22
C PRO A 206 -17.13 8.32 -12.06
N ALA A 207 -17.10 9.62 -12.37
CA ALA A 207 -16.95 10.67 -11.37
C ALA A 207 -18.02 10.59 -10.26
N ASN A 208 -19.24 10.17 -10.61
CA ASN A 208 -20.35 9.96 -9.67
C ASN A 208 -20.19 8.72 -8.76
N LYS A 209 -19.25 7.82 -9.07
CA LYS A 209 -18.94 6.64 -8.26
C LYS A 209 -17.70 6.80 -7.37
N VAL A 210 -16.84 7.80 -7.63
CA VAL A 210 -15.59 8.00 -6.87
C VAL A 210 -15.84 8.08 -5.36
N GLY A 211 -16.87 8.80 -4.93
CA GLY A 211 -17.22 8.91 -3.50
C GLY A 211 -17.69 7.61 -2.84
N GLN A 212 -18.10 6.61 -3.63
CA GLN A 212 -18.57 5.32 -3.14
C GLN A 212 -17.43 4.31 -2.95
N LEU A 213 -16.28 4.54 -3.60
CA LEU A 213 -15.12 3.64 -3.53
C LEU A 213 -14.59 3.55 -2.10
N MET A 214 -14.13 2.37 -1.67
CA MET A 214 -13.52 2.19 -0.35
C MET A 214 -12.35 3.15 -0.12
N ALA A 215 -11.51 3.41 -1.12
CA ALA A 215 -10.43 4.40 -0.99
C ALA A 215 -10.93 5.79 -0.64
N ALA A 216 -12.04 6.24 -1.24
CA ALA A 216 -12.65 7.52 -0.91
C ALA A 216 -13.36 7.48 0.44
N ARG A 217 -14.16 6.44 0.71
CA ARG A 217 -14.91 6.29 1.97
C ARG A 217 -13.98 6.23 3.18
N MET A 218 -12.85 5.55 3.10
CA MET A 218 -11.88 5.48 4.19
C MET A 218 -11.25 6.85 4.48
N VAL A 219 -10.75 7.54 3.45
CA VAL A 219 -10.12 8.86 3.65
C VAL A 219 -11.16 9.91 4.07
N TRP A 220 -12.32 9.93 3.43
CA TRP A 220 -13.35 10.97 3.64
C TRP A 220 -14.06 10.83 4.97
N SER A 221 -14.45 9.61 5.37
CA SER A 221 -15.09 9.35 6.67
C SER A 221 -14.25 9.80 7.87
N SER A 222 -12.93 9.90 7.69
CA SER A 222 -11.98 10.11 8.78
C SER A 222 -11.28 11.48 8.74
N ALA A 223 -11.07 12.07 7.54
CA ALA A 223 -10.35 13.35 7.38
C ALA A 223 -11.25 14.56 7.17
N ARG A 224 -12.49 14.37 6.68
CA ARG A 224 -13.48 15.43 6.51
C ARG A 224 -14.81 14.89 6.96
N LEU A 225 -15.02 14.92 8.28
CA LEU A 225 -16.29 14.68 9.00
C LEU A 225 -17.44 14.86 8.02
N ALA A 226 -18.16 13.77 7.72
CA ALA A 226 -19.13 13.59 6.65
C ALA A 226 -20.25 14.65 6.65
N SER A 227 -19.90 15.90 6.34
CA SER A 227 -20.75 17.08 6.50
C SER A 227 -21.79 17.22 5.38
N SER A 228 -21.80 16.30 4.41
CA SER A 228 -22.70 16.37 3.25
C SER A 228 -23.62 15.16 3.06
N GLY A 229 -23.59 14.14 3.93
CA GLY A 229 -24.51 12.99 3.82
C GLY A 229 -24.35 12.12 2.55
N VAL A 230 -23.30 12.33 1.75
CA VAL A 230 -23.09 11.62 0.47
C VAL A 230 -22.38 10.27 0.63
N THR A 231 -21.63 10.06 1.72
CA THR A 231 -20.82 8.85 1.91
C THR A 231 -21.35 8.02 3.07
N SER A 232 -21.79 6.80 2.80
CA SER A 232 -22.22 5.84 3.83
C SER A 232 -21.09 5.56 4.83
N PRO A 233 -21.37 5.54 6.14
CA PRO A 233 -20.38 5.27 7.17
C PRO A 233 -19.75 3.89 6.98
N LEU A 234 -18.57 3.72 7.56
CA LEU A 234 -17.91 2.41 7.66
C LEU A 234 -18.32 1.75 8.98
N HIS A 235 -18.84 0.54 8.90
CA HIS A 235 -19.40 -0.18 10.05
C HIS A 235 -18.41 -1.18 10.66
N HIS A 236 -17.49 -1.70 9.85
CA HIS A 236 -16.55 -2.76 10.19
C HIS A 236 -15.09 -2.32 10.19
N PHE A 237 -14.82 -1.02 10.03
CA PHE A 237 -13.48 -0.45 10.02
C PHE A 237 -13.30 0.51 11.19
N ARG A 238 -12.62 0.04 12.23
CA ARG A 238 -12.28 0.85 13.40
C ARG A 238 -10.98 1.61 13.12
N LEU A 239 -11.02 2.94 13.14
CA LEU A 239 -9.84 3.77 12.98
C LEU A 239 -8.94 3.67 14.22
N LEU A 240 -7.69 3.24 14.03
CA LEU A 240 -6.70 3.13 15.11
C LEU A 240 -5.68 4.27 15.09
N TYR A 241 -5.25 4.67 13.88
CA TYR A 241 -4.20 5.64 13.72
C TYR A 241 -4.43 6.59 12.55
N ILE A 242 -4.04 7.84 12.73
CA ILE A 242 -3.90 8.84 11.66
C ILE A 242 -2.49 9.45 11.79
N SER A 243 -1.71 9.44 10.70
CA SER A 243 -0.42 10.11 10.66
C SER A 243 -0.58 11.63 10.76
N TYR A 244 0.54 12.37 10.85
CA TYR A 244 0.47 13.82 10.86
C TYR A 244 -0.19 14.35 9.57
N TYR A 245 -1.00 15.40 9.71
CA TYR A 245 -1.61 16.10 8.59
C TYR A 245 -0.64 17.20 8.14
N ASP A 246 -0.09 17.04 6.94
CA ASP A 246 0.68 18.05 6.25
C ASP A 246 -0.13 18.50 5.02
N SER A 247 -0.25 19.80 4.79
CA SER A 247 -0.96 20.33 3.61
C SER A 247 -0.39 19.82 2.29
N GLU A 248 0.88 19.42 2.25
CA GLU A 248 1.52 18.88 1.06
C GLU A 248 1.36 17.35 0.92
N LYS A 249 1.16 16.64 2.03
CA LYS A 249 1.09 15.18 2.07
C LYS A 249 -0.12 14.72 2.89
N PRO A 250 -1.15 14.17 2.22
CA PRO A 250 -2.31 13.69 2.95
C PRO A 250 -1.92 12.62 3.98
N PRO A 251 -2.66 12.53 5.10
CA PRO A 251 -2.34 11.57 6.14
C PRO A 251 -2.55 10.14 5.65
N LEU A 252 -1.82 9.21 6.26
CA LEU A 252 -2.07 7.78 6.22
C LEU A 252 -2.93 7.41 7.43
N LEU A 253 -3.86 6.50 7.21
CA LEU A 253 -4.84 6.05 8.18
C LEU A 253 -4.72 4.53 8.33
N LEU A 254 -4.79 4.04 9.57
CA LEU A 254 -4.81 2.61 9.87
C LEU A 254 -6.17 2.24 10.44
N TYR A 255 -6.81 1.27 9.81
CA TYR A 255 -8.05 0.67 10.29
C TYR A 255 -7.79 -0.76 10.74
N GLU A 256 -8.53 -1.18 11.75
CA GLU A 256 -8.72 -2.57 12.12
C GLU A 256 -10.09 -3.05 11.65
N ILE A 257 -10.11 -4.27 11.12
CA ILE A 257 -11.34 -4.93 10.73
C ILE A 257 -11.99 -5.52 11.98
N VAL A 258 -13.20 -5.06 12.29
CA VAL A 258 -13.93 -5.44 13.49
C VAL A 258 -15.32 -5.97 13.15
N LYS A 259 -15.84 -6.86 13.99
CA LYS A 259 -17.25 -7.27 13.91
C LYS A 259 -18.20 -6.09 14.13
N GLY A 260 -17.77 -5.11 14.91
CA GLY A 260 -18.58 -3.98 15.36
C GLY A 260 -19.59 -4.38 16.43
N ALA A 261 -20.15 -3.38 17.10
CA ALA A 261 -21.22 -3.52 18.06
C ALA A 261 -22.55 -3.28 17.37
N ARG A 262 -23.47 -4.25 17.43
CA ARG A 262 -24.83 -4.04 16.94
C ARG A 262 -25.57 -3.11 17.89
N VAL A 263 -26.07 -2.02 17.36
CA VAL A 263 -26.91 -1.07 18.06
C VAL A 263 -28.33 -1.22 17.54
N VAL A 264 -29.29 -1.25 18.47
CA VAL A 264 -30.71 -1.35 18.18
C VAL A 264 -31.42 -0.20 18.88
N VAL A 265 -32.10 0.63 18.11
CA VAL A 265 -32.89 1.77 18.60
C VAL A 265 -34.36 1.42 18.45
N LYS A 266 -35.12 1.66 19.51
CA LYS A 266 -36.58 1.60 19.50
C LYS A 266 -37.15 3.01 19.53
N ALA A 267 -37.96 3.37 18.55
CA ALA A 267 -38.66 4.64 18.45
C ALA A 267 -40.06 4.42 17.85
N LYS A 268 -40.76 5.50 17.50
CA LYS A 268 -42.04 5.38 16.76
C LYS A 268 -41.80 4.69 15.41
N PRO A 269 -42.75 3.89 14.89
CA PRO A 269 -42.65 3.33 13.54
C PRO A 269 -42.42 4.41 12.48
N ASN A 270 -41.67 4.06 11.43
CA ASN A 270 -41.39 4.91 10.27
C ASN A 270 -40.82 6.31 10.64
N SER A 271 -40.08 6.40 11.73
CA SER A 271 -39.52 7.65 12.24
C SER A 271 -38.03 7.74 11.93
N PRO A 272 -37.51 8.92 11.57
CA PRO A 272 -36.10 9.12 11.35
C PRO A 272 -35.31 8.93 12.65
N VAL A 273 -34.16 8.27 12.55
CA VAL A 273 -33.22 8.02 13.64
C VAL A 273 -31.83 8.35 13.16
N ALA A 274 -31.03 8.97 14.02
CA ALA A 274 -29.61 9.19 13.81
C ALA A 274 -28.83 8.68 15.01
N ILE A 275 -27.64 8.15 14.76
CA ILE A 275 -26.70 7.68 15.78
C ILE A 275 -25.38 8.36 15.51
N SER A 276 -24.80 8.96 16.54
CA SER A 276 -23.45 9.51 16.51
C SER A 276 -22.62 8.93 17.65
N THR A 277 -21.32 8.80 17.45
CA THR A 277 -20.39 8.42 18.53
C THR A 277 -18.99 8.94 18.24
N ASN A 278 -18.16 9.04 19.26
CA ASN A 278 -16.77 9.42 19.10
C ASN A 278 -15.90 8.17 19.01
N ILE A 279 -15.19 8.00 17.89
CA ILE A 279 -14.20 6.94 17.72
C ILE A 279 -12.84 7.50 18.13
N SER A 280 -12.20 6.86 19.11
CA SER A 280 -10.85 7.23 19.54
C SER A 280 -9.77 6.67 18.61
N PHE A 281 -8.78 7.49 18.28
CA PHE A 281 -7.56 7.10 17.54
C PHE A 281 -6.31 7.75 18.18
N ASN A 282 -5.12 7.25 17.86
CA ASN A 282 -3.84 7.77 18.39
C ASN A 282 -3.83 7.93 19.92
N THR A 283 -4.27 6.91 20.66
CA THR A 283 -4.37 6.85 22.14
C THR A 283 -5.24 7.90 22.84
N ARG A 284 -5.56 9.07 22.27
CA ARG A 284 -6.33 10.17 22.92
C ARG A 284 -7.04 11.15 21.97
N ARG A 285 -7.03 10.94 20.65
CA ARG A 285 -7.77 11.78 19.69
C ARG A 285 -9.11 11.12 19.37
N PHE A 286 -10.08 11.90 18.90
CA PHE A 286 -11.41 11.40 18.58
C PHE A 286 -11.92 11.98 17.26
N THR A 287 -12.69 11.20 16.52
CA THR A 287 -13.48 11.67 15.37
C THR A 287 -14.93 11.24 15.53
N ALA A 288 -15.86 12.05 15.04
CA ALA A 288 -17.28 11.70 15.07
C ALA A 288 -17.59 10.69 13.97
N TRP A 289 -18.24 9.60 14.37
CA TRP A 289 -18.92 8.66 13.49
C TRP A 289 -20.40 8.97 13.51
N HIS A 290 -21.06 8.86 12.36
CA HIS A 290 -22.47 9.17 12.21
C HIS A 290 -23.13 8.20 11.24
N ASP A 291 -24.31 7.72 11.62
CA ASP A 291 -25.19 6.93 10.78
C ASP A 291 -26.64 7.38 10.99
N SER A 292 -27.48 7.21 9.97
CA SER A 292 -28.88 7.60 10.04
C SER A 292 -29.76 6.71 9.18
N GLY A 293 -31.03 6.61 9.54
CA GLY A 293 -32.02 5.87 8.79
C GLY A 293 -33.43 6.07 9.35
N THR A 294 -34.32 5.13 9.06
CA THR A 294 -35.71 5.16 9.49
C THR A 294 -36.03 3.87 10.21
N THR A 295 -36.81 3.93 11.29
CA THR A 295 -37.33 2.74 11.95
C THR A 295 -38.30 1.98 11.04
N ASN A 296 -38.35 0.66 11.18
CA ASN A 296 -39.33 -0.17 10.47
C ASN A 296 -40.76 0.00 11.04
N GLU A 297 -41.69 -0.79 10.50
CA GLU A 297 -43.10 -0.84 10.93
C GLU A 297 -43.30 -1.21 12.42
N HIS A 298 -42.30 -1.84 13.03
CA HIS A 298 -42.30 -2.18 14.46
C HIS A 298 -41.55 -1.15 15.32
N GLY A 299 -41.13 -0.01 14.74
CA GLY A 299 -40.40 1.03 15.47
C GLY A 299 -38.94 0.68 15.76
N VAL A 300 -38.32 -0.23 15.01
CA VAL A 300 -36.94 -0.69 15.23
C VAL A 300 -36.01 -0.20 14.12
N PHE A 301 -34.87 0.38 14.51
CA PHE A 301 -33.72 0.66 13.65
C PHE A 301 -32.51 -0.10 14.18
N SER A 302 -31.71 -0.73 13.30
CA SER A 302 -30.48 -1.43 13.70
C SER A 302 -29.32 -1.08 12.79
N THR A 303 -28.17 -0.79 13.40
CA THR A 303 -26.91 -0.53 12.70
C THR A 303 -25.73 -1.17 13.45
N ILE A 304 -24.54 -1.12 12.85
CA ILE A 304 -23.30 -1.66 13.39
C ILE A 304 -22.31 -0.52 13.60
N VAL A 305 -21.82 -0.36 14.83
CA VAL A 305 -20.85 0.68 15.17
C VAL A 305 -19.45 0.05 15.28
N PRO A 306 -18.41 0.60 14.63
CA PRO A 306 -17.03 0.11 14.74
C PRO A 306 -16.39 0.56 16.06
N SER A 307 -16.85 0.04 17.21
CA SER A 307 -16.52 0.63 18.52
C SER A 307 -15.24 0.10 19.20
N SER A 308 -14.66 0.96 20.04
CA SER A 308 -14.06 0.60 21.34
C SER A 308 -14.49 1.65 22.39
N SER A 309 -15.47 1.29 23.22
CA SER A 309 -15.71 1.79 24.60
C SER A 309 -16.39 3.15 24.93
N SER A 310 -16.96 3.95 24.03
CA SER A 310 -17.78 5.11 24.46
C SER A 310 -18.89 5.54 23.48
N LEU A 311 -20.06 4.89 23.58
CA LEU A 311 -21.27 5.26 22.83
C LEU A 311 -22.01 6.41 23.54
N VAL A 312 -22.33 7.49 22.82
CA VAL A 312 -23.20 8.58 23.29
C VAL A 312 -24.41 8.65 22.38
N PHE A 313 -25.61 8.44 22.90
CA PHE A 313 -26.83 8.48 22.09
C PHE A 313 -27.45 9.88 22.11
N GLN A 314 -27.59 10.51 20.94
CA GLN A 314 -28.45 11.68 20.76
C GLN A 314 -29.72 11.27 20.02
N LEU A 315 -30.85 11.30 20.71
CA LEU A 315 -32.17 11.17 20.10
C LEU A 315 -32.63 12.57 19.72
N ASN A 316 -32.74 12.87 18.43
CA ASN A 316 -33.50 14.03 17.98
C ASN A 316 -34.97 13.77 18.30
N ARG A 317 -35.50 14.49 19.29
CA ARG A 317 -36.93 14.51 19.63
C ARG A 317 -37.65 15.53 18.76
#